data_AF-A0A3M1AI47-F1
#
_entry.id   AF-A0A3M1AI47-F1
#
_cell.length_a   1.000
_cell.length_b   1.000
_cell.length_c   1.000
_cell.angle_alpha   90.00
_cell.angle_beta   90.00
_cell.angle_gamma   90.00
#
_symmetry.space_group_name_H-M   'P 1'
#
loop_
_entity.id
_entity.type
_entity.pdbx_description
1 polymer ?
#
loop_
_entity_poly.entity_id
_entity_poly.type
_entity_poly.pdbx_seq_one_letter_code
_entity_poly.pdbx_strand_id
1 'polypeptide(L)' 'MDNRVSQAYAALPDRLYVIGKDGRIVIAAKRGPNGFKPALKKTWKWLKKYRRSVQDMGSR' A
#
# COMPACT_ATOMS: atom_id res chain seq x y z
N MET A 1 -8.76 10.47 22.08
CA MET A 1 -7.95 9.88 20.98
C MET A 1 -7.70 10.99 19.95
N ASP A 2 -6.46 11.17 19.49
CA ASP A 2 -6.02 12.37 18.74
C ASP A 2 -6.10 12.24 17.20
N ASN A 3 -6.48 11.07 16.68
CA ASN A 3 -6.58 10.77 15.25
C ASN A 3 -5.31 11.07 14.43
N ARG A 4 -4.12 11.10 15.07
CA ARG A 4 -2.87 11.52 14.43
C ARG A 4 -2.53 10.73 13.16
N VAL A 5 -2.70 9.41 13.19
CA VAL A 5 -2.45 8.55 12.01
C VAL A 5 -3.45 8.83 10.88
N SER A 6 -4.73 9.00 11.24
CA SER A 6 -5.78 9.31 10.26
C SER A 6 -5.52 10.65 9.56
N GLN A 7 -5.04 11.65 10.31
CA GLN A 7 -4.64 12.95 9.75
C GLN A 7 -3.41 12.81 8.86
N ALA A 8 -2.35 12.13 9.34
CA ALA A 8 -1.11 11.95 8.59
C ALA A 8 -1.31 11.22 7.25
N TYR A 9 -2.24 10.27 7.19
CA TYR A 9 -2.52 9.48 5.99
C TYR A 9 -3.80 9.92 5.25
N ALA A 10 -4.48 10.97 5.73
CA ALA A 10 -5.80 11.37 5.25
C ALA A 10 -6.70 10.15 4.99
N ALA A 11 -6.87 9.32 6.03
CA ALA A 11 -7.40 7.97 5.93
C ALA A 11 -8.94 7.91 5.84
N LEU A 12 -9.63 9.03 6.14
CA LEU A 12 -11.09 9.10 6.11
C LEU A 12 -11.64 9.45 4.71
N PRO A 13 -12.82 8.93 4.33
CA PRO A 13 -13.61 7.93 5.08
C PRO A 13 -12.95 6.54 5.05
N ASP A 14 -12.22 6.21 3.99
CA ASP A 14 -11.40 5.02 3.84
C ASP A 14 -10.24 5.26 2.87
N ARG A 15 -9.10 4.58 3.11
CA ARG A 15 -7.93 4.66 2.23
C ARG A 15 -7.00 3.46 2.41
N LEU A 16 -6.55 2.90 1.29
CA LEU A 16 -5.54 1.84 1.26
C LEU A 16 -4.15 2.43 0.99
N TYR A 17 -3.17 2.01 1.80
CA TYR A 17 -1.76 2.26 1.59
C TYR A 17 -0.98 0.95 1.57
N VAL A 18 0.11 0.91 0.80
CA VAL A 18 1.13 -0.13 0.89
C VAL A 18 2.45 0.57 1.15
N ILE A 19 3.13 0.14 2.21
CA ILE A 19 4.43 0.64 2.63
C ILE A 19 5.46 -0.47 2.38
N GLY A 20 6.52 -0.14 1.65
CA GLY A 20 7.64 -1.04 1.39
C GLY A 20 8.46 -1.30 2.66
N LYS A 21 9.32 -2.33 2.62
CA LYS A 21 10.24 -2.63 3.72
C LYS A 21 11.29 -1.54 3.97
N ASP A 22 11.49 -0.67 2.99
CA ASP A 22 12.31 0.54 3.07
C ASP A 22 11.57 1.73 3.72
N GLY A 23 10.34 1.53 4.20
CA GLY A 23 9.51 2.55 4.82
C GLY A 23 8.86 3.53 3.84
N ARG A 24 9.01 3.32 2.52
CA ARG A 24 8.43 4.21 1.50
C ARG A 24 7.04 3.77 1.08
N ILE A 25 6.18 4.73 0.78
CA ILE A 25 4.85 4.45 0.24
C ILE A 25 4.99 4.00 -1.22
N VAL A 26 4.57 2.78 -1.52
CA VAL A 26 4.56 2.24 -2.89
C VAL A 26 3.18 2.36 -3.55
N ILE A 27 2.12 2.39 -2.74
CA ILE A 27 0.74 2.62 -3.19
C ILE A 27 0.04 3.53 -2.20
N ALA A 28 -0.58 4.59 -2.72
CA ALA A 28 -1.53 5.44 -2.01
C ALA A 28 -2.85 5.46 -2.80
N ALA A 29 -3.92 4.92 -2.23
CA ALA A 29 -5.24 4.95 -2.87
C ALA A 29 -5.77 6.39 -2.98
N LYS A 30 -6.74 6.60 -3.88
CA LYS A 30 -7.59 7.79 -3.84
C LYS A 30 -8.45 7.75 -2.57
N ARG A 31 -8.92 8.92 -2.11
CA ARG A 31 -9.85 9.00 -0.98
C ARG A 31 -11.19 8.35 -1.35
N GLY A 32 -11.84 7.75 -0.36
CA GLY A 32 -13.17 7.19 -0.50
C GLY A 32 -13.20 5.77 -1.10
N PRO A 33 -14.35 5.10 -1.04
CA PRO A 33 -14.48 3.68 -1.36
C PRO A 33 -14.16 3.36 -2.82
N ASN A 34 -14.35 4.34 -3.70
CA ASN A 34 -14.02 4.24 -5.12
C ASN A 34 -12.51 4.10 -5.37
N GLY A 35 -11.67 4.58 -4.45
CA GLY A 35 -10.22 4.41 -4.50
C GLY A 35 -9.76 3.01 -4.12
N PHE A 36 -10.55 2.26 -3.36
CA PHE A 36 -10.16 0.99 -2.76
C PHE A 36 -9.95 -0.12 -3.79
N LYS A 37 -10.98 -0.44 -4.60
CA LYS A 37 -10.89 -1.54 -5.59
C LYS A 37 -9.73 -1.36 -6.59
N PRO A 38 -9.50 -0.17 -7.19
CA PRO A 38 -8.35 0.04 -8.07
C PRO A 38 -7.01 -0.11 -7.35
N ALA A 39 -6.89 0.41 -6.11
CA ALA A 39 -5.67 0.30 -5.32
C ALA A 39 -5.38 -1.15 -4.91
N LEU A 40 -6.41 -1.94 -4.58
CA LEU A 40 -6.26 -3.36 -4.28
C LEU A 40 -5.75 -4.13 -5.50
N LYS A 41 -6.26 -3.86 -6.71
CA LYS A 41 -5.72 -4.44 -7.95
C LYS A 41 -4.25 -4.08 -8.17
N LYS A 42 -3.85 -2.82 -7.91
CA LYS A 42 -2.44 -2.40 -7.96
C LYS A 42 -1.59 -3.12 -6.92
N THR A 43 -2.13 -3.32 -5.72
CA THR A 43 -1.47 -4.02 -4.61
C THR A 43 -1.16 -5.46 -5.00
N TRP A 44 -2.11 -6.19 -5.57
CA TRP A 44 -1.87 -7.54 -6.06
C TRP A 44 -0.77 -7.61 -7.13
N LYS A 45 -0.77 -6.67 -8.09
CA LYS A 45 0.30 -6.58 -9.10
C LYS A 45 1.67 -6.33 -8.44
N TRP A 46 1.71 -5.42 -7.48
CA TRP A 46 2.93 -5.09 -6.75
C TRP A 46 3.45 -6.27 -5.92
N LEU A 47 2.58 -6.94 -5.15
CA LEU A 47 2.93 -8.11 -4.34
C LEU A 47 3.48 -9.26 -5.18
N LYS A 48 2.90 -9.52 -6.36
CA LYS A 48 3.43 -10.53 -7.29
C LYS A 48 4.85 -10.20 -7.75
N LYS A 49 5.12 -8.94 -8.09
CA LYS A 49 6.47 -8.47 -8.46
C LYS A 49 7.43 -8.57 -7.27
N TYR A 50 6.99 -8.12 -6.10
CA TYR A 50 7.78 -8.10 -4.87
C TYR A 50 8.18 -9.51 -4.42
N ARG A 51 7.24 -10.46 -4.40
CA ARG A 51 7.51 -11.86 -4.04
C ARG A 51 8.58 -12.48 -4.93
N ARG A 52 8.51 -12.24 -6.25
CA ARG A 52 9.53 -12.74 -7.19
C ARG A 52 10.90 -12.15 -6.87
N SER A 53 10.99 -10.83 -6.66
CA SER A 53 12.27 -10.20 -6.32
C SER A 53 12.88 -10.72 -5.01
N VAL A 54 12.05 -11.05 -4.01
CA VAL A 54 12.54 -11.63 -2.74
C VAL A 54 13.05 -13.05 -2.95
N GLN A 55 12.37 -13.86 -3.77
CA GLN A 55 12.81 -15.21 -4.12
C GLN A 55 14.14 -15.21 -4.89
N ASP A 56 14.30 -14.29 -5.84
CA ASP A 56 15.53 -14.13 -6.62
C ASP A 56 16.73 -13.69 -5.74
N MET A 57 16.48 -12.95 -4.66
CA MET A 57 17.52 -12.54 -3.70
C MET A 57 17.90 -13.64 -2.69
N GLY A 58 17.00 -14.58 -2.40
CA GLY A 58 17.28 -15.71 -1.51
C GLY A 58 17.90 -16.93 -2.21
N SER A 59 18.01 -16.90 -3.53
CA SER A 59 18.62 -17.97 -4.34
C SER A 59 20.08 -17.69 -4.75
N ARG A 60 20.67 -16.61 -4.22
CA ARG A 60 22.09 -16.26 -4.30
C ARG A 60 22.71 -16.36 -2.91
#